data_AF-A0A960DUY9-F1
#
_entry.id   AF-A0A960DUY9-F1
#
_cell.length_a   1.000
_cell.length_b   1.000
_cell.length_c   1.000
_cell.angle_alpha   90.00
_cell.angle_beta   90.00
_cell.angle_gamma   90.00
#
_symmetry.space_group_name_H-M   'P 1'
#
loop_
_entity.id
_entity.type
_entity.pdbx_description
1 polymer ?
#
loop_
_entity_poly.entity_id
_entity_poly.type
_entity_poly.pdbx_seq_one_letter_code
_entity_poly.pdbx_strand_id
1 'polypeptide(L)'
;MAKRAHAIAQHLVEHYDGDTAALWTTARSGQKLYDQVSALPGFAEEKSQIFVALLAKRFDVKPRGWKAAAGAFSDGEPRSAADVDSEPKLREVQAWKKAQKAAKKSKSEFSLKG
;
A
#
# COMPACT_ATOMS: atom_id res chain seq x y z
N MET A 1 15.81 -1.93 10.65
CA MET A 1 15.39 -1.81 9.23
C MET A 1 16.15 -2.80 8.36
N ALA A 2 17.48 -2.87 8.43
CA ALA A 2 18.32 -3.79 7.65
C ALA A 2 17.83 -5.26 7.62
N LYS A 3 17.56 -5.87 8.78
CA LYS A 3 17.09 -7.27 8.86
C LYS A 3 15.77 -7.52 8.10
N ARG A 4 14.85 -6.56 8.09
CA ARG A 4 13.57 -6.68 7.36
C ARG A 4 13.77 -6.52 5.86
N ALA A 5 14.59 -5.57 5.44
CA ALA A 5 14.92 -5.39 4.03
C ALA A 5 15.60 -6.64 3.46
N HIS A 6 16.53 -7.24 4.21
CA HIS A 6 17.16 -8.51 3.84
C HIS A 6 16.14 -9.65 3.72
N ALA A 7 15.24 -9.80 4.69
CA ALA A 7 14.20 -10.84 4.64
C ALA A 7 13.25 -10.68 3.44
N ILE A 8 12.90 -9.45 3.06
CA ILE A 8 12.13 -9.19 1.83
C ILE A 8 12.93 -9.64 0.61
N ALA A 9 14.21 -9.28 0.51
CA ALA A 9 15.06 -9.69 -0.60
C ALA A 9 15.18 -11.22 -0.71
N GLN A 10 15.34 -11.92 0.42
CA GLN A 10 15.35 -13.38 0.46
C GLN A 10 14.03 -13.97 -0.06
N HIS A 11 12.88 -13.47 0.43
CA HIS A 11 11.56 -13.92 -0.03
C HIS A 11 11.36 -13.69 -1.54
N LEU A 12 11.84 -12.56 -2.08
CA LEU A 12 11.76 -12.26 -3.51
C LEU A 12 12.60 -13.22 -4.35
N VAL A 13 13.81 -13.57 -3.90
CA VAL A 13 14.65 -14.57 -4.58
C VAL A 13 13.99 -15.95 -4.53
N GLU A 14 13.51 -16.38 -3.37
CA GLU A 14 12.94 -17.71 -3.16
C GLU A 14 11.63 -17.95 -3.93
N HIS A 15 10.74 -16.95 -3.99
CA HIS A 15 9.39 -17.13 -4.52
C HIS A 15 9.15 -16.46 -5.88
N TYR A 16 10.02 -15.55 -6.29
CA TYR A 16 9.85 -14.75 -7.50
C TYR A 16 11.13 -14.70 -8.36
N ASP A 17 12.12 -15.56 -8.09
CA ASP A 17 13.40 -15.63 -8.83
C ASP A 17 14.13 -14.27 -8.86
N GLY A 18 13.92 -13.45 -7.83
CA GLY A 18 14.46 -12.09 -7.74
C GLY A 18 13.70 -11.04 -8.54
N ASP A 19 12.72 -11.42 -9.37
CA ASP A 19 11.87 -10.47 -10.09
C ASP A 19 10.80 -9.89 -9.18
N THR A 20 11.07 -8.69 -8.67
CA THR A 20 10.11 -7.98 -7.81
C THR A 20 8.84 -7.60 -8.56
N ALA A 21 8.92 -7.33 -9.87
CA ALA A 21 7.75 -6.95 -10.66
C ALA A 21 6.77 -8.12 -10.83
N ALA A 22 7.24 -9.36 -10.71
CA ALA A 22 6.38 -10.55 -10.73
C ALA A 22 5.27 -10.50 -9.67
N LEU A 23 5.47 -9.79 -8.55
CA LEU A 23 4.45 -9.59 -7.51
C LEU A 23 3.16 -8.97 -8.07
N TRP A 24 3.27 -8.02 -9.00
CA TRP A 24 2.10 -7.28 -9.50
C TRP A 24 1.78 -7.53 -10.97
N THR A 25 2.75 -7.97 -11.75
CA THR A 25 2.51 -8.35 -13.15
C THR A 25 1.81 -9.71 -13.28
N THR A 26 2.03 -10.64 -12.32
CA THR A 26 1.37 -11.96 -12.33
C THR A 26 0.04 -11.99 -11.57
N ALA A 27 -0.29 -10.92 -10.85
CA ALA A 27 -1.49 -10.78 -10.06
C ALA A 27 -2.71 -10.47 -10.95
N ARG A 28 -3.50 -11.48 -11.28
CA ARG A 28 -4.71 -11.30 -12.11
C ARG A 28 -5.90 -10.67 -11.37
N SER A 29 -5.80 -10.48 -10.05
CA SER A 29 -6.83 -9.83 -9.23
C SER A 29 -6.19 -8.99 -8.14
N GLY A 30 -6.93 -7.98 -7.69
CA GLY A 30 -6.55 -7.15 -6.54
C GLY A 30 -6.33 -7.98 -5.28
N GLN A 31 -7.18 -9.00 -5.04
CA GLN A 31 -7.02 -9.90 -3.91
C GLN A 31 -5.70 -10.67 -3.99
N LYS A 32 -5.36 -11.25 -5.15
CA LYS A 32 -4.10 -11.97 -5.34
C LYS A 32 -2.90 -11.04 -5.13
N LEU A 33 -2.95 -9.82 -5.65
CA LEU A 33 -1.91 -8.82 -5.42
C LEU A 33 -1.76 -8.50 -3.93
N TYR A 34 -2.87 -8.30 -3.23
CA TYR A 34 -2.86 -8.07 -1.79
C TYR A 34 -2.27 -9.25 -1.02
N ASP A 35 -2.62 -10.49 -1.37
CA ASP A 35 -2.11 -11.69 -0.71
C ASP A 35 -0.59 -11.83 -0.92
N GLN A 36 -0.13 -11.62 -2.16
CA GLN A 36 1.30 -11.64 -2.51
C GLN A 36 2.11 -10.58 -1.75
N VAL A 37 1.56 -9.36 -1.65
CA VAL A 37 2.21 -8.26 -0.92
C VAL A 37 2.17 -8.51 0.58
N SER A 38 1.08 -9.04 1.13
CA SER A 38 0.93 -9.33 2.56
C SER A 38 1.82 -10.48 3.03
N ALA A 39 2.24 -11.36 2.11
CA ALA A 39 3.22 -12.40 2.40
C ALA A 39 4.63 -11.84 2.61
N LEU A 40 4.92 -10.61 2.17
CA LEU A 40 6.23 -9.99 2.34
C LEU A 40 6.51 -9.66 3.81
N PRO A 41 7.71 -9.98 4.33
CA PRO A 41 8.09 -9.66 5.71
C PRO A 41 7.93 -8.17 6.05
N GLY A 42 6.97 -7.85 6.95
CA GLY A 42 6.73 -6.50 7.43
C GLY A 42 5.64 -5.70 6.70
N PHE A 43 4.92 -6.34 5.76
CA PHE A 43 3.70 -5.84 5.14
C PHE A 43 2.47 -6.37 5.90
N ALA A 44 2.04 -5.59 6.90
CA ALA A 44 0.76 -5.81 7.56
C ALA A 44 -0.38 -5.22 6.71
N GLU A 45 -1.63 -5.56 7.04
CA GLU A 45 -2.86 -5.15 6.34
C GLU A 45 -2.82 -3.72 5.80
N GLU A 46 -2.59 -2.72 6.68
CA GLU A 46 -2.53 -1.30 6.29
C GLU A 46 -1.52 -1.05 5.17
N LYS A 47 -0.31 -1.60 5.28
CA LYS A 47 0.75 -1.38 4.29
C LYS A 47 0.47 -2.12 2.99
N SER A 48 -0.10 -3.31 3.06
CA SER A 48 -0.49 -4.08 1.88
C SER A 48 -1.57 -3.35 1.09
N GLN A 49 -2.61 -2.85 1.77
CA GLN A 49 -3.66 -2.05 1.14
C GLN A 49 -3.11 -0.76 0.52
N ILE A 50 -2.24 -0.03 1.23
CA ILE A 50 -1.55 1.17 0.70
C ILE A 50 -0.71 0.82 -0.54
N PHE A 51 -0.01 -0.30 -0.54
CA PHE A 51 0.84 -0.69 -1.67
C PHE A 51 0.00 -1.03 -2.90
N VAL A 52 -1.11 -1.75 -2.74
CA VAL A 52 -2.09 -2.00 -3.81
C VAL A 52 -2.63 -0.66 -4.35
N ALA A 53 -3.00 0.27 -3.48
CA ALA A 53 -3.46 1.59 -3.87
C ALA A 53 -2.38 2.39 -4.63
N LEU A 54 -1.13 2.34 -4.17
CA LEU A 54 0.01 3.04 -4.78
C LEU A 54 0.26 2.53 -6.20
N LEU A 55 0.28 1.21 -6.38
CA LEU A 55 0.41 0.59 -7.69
C LEU A 55 -0.71 1.03 -8.65
N ALA A 56 -1.96 1.01 -8.20
CA ALA A 56 -3.10 1.42 -9.01
C ALA A 56 -3.12 2.93 -9.32
N LYS A 57 -2.84 3.78 -8.33
CA LYS A 57 -2.95 5.24 -8.44
C LYS A 57 -1.77 5.88 -9.15
N ARG A 58 -0.56 5.28 -9.09
CA ARG A 58 0.69 5.90 -9.57
C ARG A 58 1.32 5.16 -10.75
N PHE A 59 1.13 3.84 -10.84
CA PHE A 59 1.76 2.98 -11.84
C PHE A 59 0.77 2.34 -12.81
N ASP A 60 -0.51 2.71 -12.74
CA ASP A 60 -1.61 2.17 -13.56
C ASP A 60 -1.82 0.64 -13.46
N VAL A 61 -1.26 0.01 -12.42
CA VAL A 61 -1.44 -1.42 -12.17
C VAL A 61 -2.78 -1.64 -11.47
N LYS A 62 -3.83 -1.87 -12.26
CA LYS A 62 -5.23 -1.94 -11.80
C LYS A 62 -5.85 -3.32 -12.04
N PRO A 63 -5.38 -4.40 -11.41
CA PRO A 63 -5.97 -5.72 -11.56
C PRO A 63 -7.43 -5.72 -11.08
N ARG A 64 -8.23 -6.66 -11.58
CA ARG A 64 -9.67 -6.73 -11.27
C ARG A 64 -9.89 -6.77 -9.76
N GLY A 65 -10.72 -5.86 -9.23
CA GLY A 65 -11.04 -5.80 -7.81
C GLY A 65 -9.98 -5.10 -6.93
N TRP A 66 -9.00 -4.39 -7.52
CA TRP A 66 -7.97 -3.68 -6.75
C TRP A 66 -8.54 -2.70 -5.70
N LYS A 67 -9.67 -2.04 -5.97
CA LYS A 67 -10.28 -1.10 -5.02
C LYS A 67 -10.70 -1.78 -3.72
N ALA A 68 -11.31 -2.96 -3.82
CA ALA A 68 -11.70 -3.75 -2.64
C ALA A 68 -10.45 -4.20 -1.85
N ALA A 69 -9.41 -4.65 -2.56
CA ALA A 69 -8.15 -5.06 -1.96
C ALA A 69 -7.34 -3.91 -1.35
N ALA A 70 -7.50 -2.68 -1.85
CA ALA A 70 -6.91 -1.46 -1.30
C ALA A 70 -7.74 -0.84 -0.16
N GLY A 71 -8.96 -1.32 0.08
CA GLY A 71 -9.84 -0.82 1.14
C GLY A 71 -10.04 0.69 1.08
N ALA A 72 -9.92 1.35 2.25
CA ALA A 72 -10.04 2.79 2.42
C ALA A 72 -9.06 3.59 1.55
N PHE A 73 -7.91 3.02 1.17
CA PHE A 73 -6.90 3.70 0.38
C PHE A 73 -7.21 3.76 -1.12
N SER A 74 -8.32 3.17 -1.55
CA SER A 74 -8.80 3.27 -2.93
C SER A 74 -9.56 4.57 -3.24
N ASP A 75 -9.93 5.33 -2.20
CA ASP A 75 -10.67 6.59 -2.32
C ASP A 75 -9.79 7.76 -2.80
N GLY A 76 -10.36 8.96 -2.88
CA GLY A 76 -9.64 10.18 -3.26
C GLY A 76 -9.02 10.95 -2.09
N GLU A 77 -9.10 10.43 -0.86
CA GLU A 77 -8.64 11.15 0.32
C GLU A 77 -7.10 11.10 0.43
N PRO A 78 -6.44 12.18 0.86
CA PRO A 78 -4.98 12.22 1.01
C PRO A 78 -4.53 11.49 2.29
N ARG A 79 -4.74 10.17 2.34
CA ARG A 79 -4.51 9.36 3.56
C ARG A 79 -3.09 8.82 3.66
N SER A 80 -2.45 8.56 2.53
CA SER A 80 -1.32 7.61 2.48
C SER A 80 -0.23 8.01 1.47
N ALA A 81 0.81 7.18 1.41
CA ALA A 81 1.86 7.32 0.41
C ALA A 81 1.34 7.11 -1.02
N ALA A 82 0.22 6.39 -1.20
CA ALA A 82 -0.40 6.22 -2.52
C ALA A 82 -0.92 7.54 -3.11
N ASP A 83 -1.08 8.56 -2.27
CA ASP A 83 -1.65 9.87 -2.60
C ASP A 83 -0.57 10.94 -2.81
N VAL A 84 0.70 10.57 -2.74
CA VAL A 84 1.85 11.47 -2.89
C VAL A 84 2.53 11.25 -4.23
N ASP A 85 2.40 12.22 -5.13
CA ASP A 85 3.13 12.30 -6.41
C ASP A 85 4.03 13.53 -6.52
N SER A 86 3.96 14.42 -5.54
CA SER A 86 4.61 15.73 -5.56
C SER A 86 4.74 16.28 -4.13
N GLU A 87 5.62 17.27 -3.93
CA GLU A 87 5.78 17.89 -2.62
C GLU A 87 4.48 18.54 -2.11
N PRO A 88 3.66 19.25 -2.93
CA PRO A 88 2.37 19.75 -2.48
C PRO A 88 1.43 18.65 -1.97
N LYS A 89 1.37 17.49 -2.66
CA LYS A 89 0.58 16.35 -2.19
C LYS A 89 1.11 15.74 -0.89
N LEU A 90 2.42 15.74 -0.68
CA LEU A 90 2.98 15.37 0.61
C LEU A 90 2.48 16.29 1.73
N ARG A 91 2.39 17.60 1.49
CA ARG A 91 1.85 18.56 2.47
C ARG A 91 0.37 18.33 2.74
N GLU A 92 -0.43 18.04 1.72
CA GLU A 92 -1.85 17.69 1.88
C GLU A 92 -2.03 16.46 2.80
N VAL A 93 -1.29 15.37 2.54
CA VAL A 93 -1.35 14.15 3.36
C VAL A 93 -0.92 14.42 4.81
N GLN A 94 0.11 15.24 5.02
CA GLN A 94 0.55 15.64 6.36
C GLN A 94 -0.51 16.47 7.09
N ALA A 95 -1.13 17.43 6.40
CA ALA A 95 -2.19 18.28 6.95
C ALA A 95 -3.43 17.44 7.32
N TRP A 96 -3.84 16.53 6.44
CA TRP A 96 -4.95 15.61 6.71
C TRP A 96 -4.68 14.74 7.93
N LYS A 97 -3.51 14.11 8.03
CA LYS A 97 -3.13 13.31 9.22
C LYS A 97 -3.12 14.14 10.50
N LYS A 98 -2.68 15.40 10.43
CA LYS A 98 -2.70 16.32 11.58
C LYS A 98 -4.14 16.63 12.01
N ALA A 99 -5.05 16.87 11.07
CA ALA A 99 -6.47 17.11 11.33
C ALA A 99 -7.15 15.90 11.98
N GLN A 100 -6.90 14.68 11.48
CA GLN A 100 -7.48 13.46 12.05
C GLN A 100 -7.00 13.21 13.49
N LYS A 101 -5.72 13.47 13.78
CA LYS A 101 -5.18 13.40 15.14
C LYS A 101 -5.77 14.47 16.06
N ALA A 102 -5.98 15.69 15.56
CA ALA A 102 -6.65 16.75 16.31
C ALA A 102 -8.11 16.38 16.65
N ALA A 103 -8.78 15.63 15.78
CA ALA A 103 -10.08 15.01 16.03
C ALA A 103 -10.03 13.77 16.95
N LYS A 104 -8.89 13.52 17.63
CA LYS A 104 -8.66 12.40 18.55
C LYS A 104 -8.85 11.00 17.94
N LYS A 105 -8.80 10.87 16.61
CA LYS A 105 -8.86 9.56 15.94
C LYS A 105 -7.52 8.85 16.07
N SER A 106 -7.55 7.57 16.43
CA SER A 106 -6.35 6.73 16.38
C SER A 106 -5.88 6.51 14.94
N LYS A 107 -4.61 6.11 14.77
CA LYS A 107 -4.05 5.81 13.44
C LYS A 107 -4.84 4.71 12.72
N SER A 108 -5.18 3.64 13.44
CA SER A 108 -5.99 2.56 12.90
C SER A 108 -7.38 3.06 12.47
N GLU A 109 -8.02 3.94 13.25
CA GLU A 109 -9.33 4.49 12.88
C GLU A 109 -9.30 5.32 11.61
N PHE A 110 -8.38 6.27 11.45
CA PHE A 110 -8.41 7.12 10.26
C PHE A 110 -7.82 6.44 9.02
N SER A 111 -6.91 5.47 9.20
CA SER A 111 -6.26 4.77 8.09
C SER A 111 -7.10 3.63 7.52
N LEU A 112 -7.75 2.82 8.38
CA LEU A 112 -8.41 1.57 7.95
C LEU A 112 -9.94 1.69 7.86
N LYS A 113 -10.56 2.67 8.55
CA LYS A 113 -11.99 2.95 8.38
C LYS A 113 -12.14 4.01 7.28
N GLY A 114 -12.51 3.53 6.10
CA GLY A 114 -12.95 4.32 4.94
C GLY A 114 -14.45 4.43 4.93
#